data_AF-A0A970XP85-F1
#
_entry.id   AF-A0A970XP85-F1
#
_cell.length_a   1.000
_cell.length_b   1.000
_cell.length_c   1.000
_cell.angle_alpha   90.00
_cell.angle_beta   90.00
_cell.angle_gamma   90.00
#
_symmetry.space_group_name_H-M   'P 1'
#
loop_
_entity.id
_entity.type
_entity.pdbx_description
1 polymer ?
#
loop_
_entity_poly.entity_id
_entity_poly.type
_entity_poly.pdbx_seq_one_letter_code
_entity_poly.pdbx_strand_id
1 'polypeptide(L)'
;MGNKKISLWQLLEKQSVEIPIIQRDFAQGRAGNEHLRARFLKSLKNALDTSNELVLDFVYGSEASERFQPLDGQQRLTTLWLLHWYIALRAGELSEVGKRLSNFTYETRISSREFCQQLCDANNFNGFDGKDILGFIEKQTWFYSAWKQDPTIRSILRMLGGCRNTTGYGEDNIYDGIEKLFREEDNFEEYWKDLTSDKPVITFYYLSLRDFGLSDDLYIKMNARGKQLTAFENFKADLIGYIGKQAQETKDDDQKEKWQNFLDPEKGIPIKLDTKWTDLFWKNGGDAKSRQVDERFFAFLNRFFLNHKLAEINGEDDKYYSYLTNKGKENDTQIQYQGIEPYLWKKDVKEGSITYGLFDDLNTIMDNYIASDVQPTDFTCEWNKSFRFIPEYKEDKVTSINQVERVVFYAICKYFKQDKVEENTDKQSLKRWMRVVWNLVSVEDSDGGKAIRTVSEMKNSVAIINNLKSHDVYTSMKNESDEYGENDNLLMKQFKEEVFKAKKISEDNNWENKFIDAEKHAFFNGCICFLLRDEDGSWRIDDFERKWDNAQKFFDNEGVTKEYSINAKLLKAFLYHLGKEKAMEENNFIFDHTKETWRNRILIRK
;
A
#
# COMPACT_ATOMS: atom_id res chain seq x y z
N MET A 1 12.25 -36.43 14.67
CA MET A 1 13.18 -35.71 15.56
C MET A 1 12.36 -34.71 16.36
N GLY A 2 12.37 -34.75 17.68
CA GLY A 2 11.43 -33.98 18.51
C GLY A 2 11.81 -32.50 18.59
N ASN A 3 10.86 -31.61 18.29
CA ASN A 3 11.02 -30.17 18.47
C ASN A 3 11.11 -29.86 19.97
N LYS A 4 12.31 -29.53 20.47
CA LYS A 4 12.50 -29.14 21.86
C LYS A 4 12.45 -27.61 21.97
N LYS A 5 11.56 -27.10 22.83
CA LYS A 5 11.59 -25.69 23.24
C LYS A 5 12.81 -25.46 24.14
N ILE A 6 13.55 -24.38 23.88
CA ILE A 6 14.71 -23.97 24.67
C ILE A 6 14.80 -22.43 24.68
N SER A 7 15.41 -21.84 25.72
CA SER A 7 15.78 -20.41 25.71
C SER A 7 17.20 -20.17 25.19
N LEU A 8 17.54 -18.91 24.94
CA LEU A 8 18.92 -18.54 24.64
C LEU A 8 19.85 -18.91 25.80
N TRP A 9 19.43 -18.66 27.04
CA TRP A 9 20.25 -18.92 28.23
C TRP A 9 20.62 -20.41 28.35
N GLN A 10 19.64 -21.29 28.16
CA GLN A 10 19.84 -22.74 28.14
C GLN A 10 20.66 -23.21 26.93
N LEU A 11 20.62 -22.50 25.80
CA LEU A 11 21.44 -22.80 24.64
C LEU A 11 22.92 -22.46 24.89
N LEU A 12 23.20 -21.26 25.43
CA LEU A 12 24.55 -20.79 25.75
C LEU A 12 25.22 -21.56 26.89
N GLU A 13 24.43 -22.19 27.76
CA GLU A 13 24.95 -23.10 28.79
C GLU A 13 25.45 -24.42 28.20
N LYS A 14 24.81 -24.90 27.12
CA LYS A 14 25.13 -26.21 26.53
C LYS A 14 26.29 -26.16 25.55
N GLN A 15 26.45 -25.04 24.85
CA GLN A 15 27.39 -24.93 23.73
C GLN A 15 27.63 -23.48 23.33
N SER A 16 28.70 -23.23 22.58
CA SER A 16 28.92 -21.93 21.96
C SER A 16 27.99 -21.75 20.74
N VAL A 17 27.53 -20.53 20.52
CA VAL A 17 26.76 -20.12 19.34
C VAL A 17 27.66 -19.25 18.48
N GLU A 18 28.04 -19.74 17.30
CA GLU A 18 28.95 -19.04 16.38
C GLU A 18 28.19 -18.65 15.11
N ILE A 19 27.98 -17.36 14.87
CA ILE A 19 27.36 -16.89 13.63
C ILE A 19 28.34 -17.09 12.45
N PRO A 20 28.03 -17.95 11.46
CA PRO A 20 28.99 -18.35 10.44
C PRO A 20 29.25 -17.28 9.37
N ILE A 21 30.38 -17.42 8.65
CA ILE A 21 30.90 -16.45 7.66
C ILE A 21 29.91 -16.06 6.57
N ILE A 22 29.28 -17.07 5.96
CA ILE A 22 28.44 -16.88 4.77
C ILE A 22 27.11 -16.18 5.16
N GLN A 23 26.88 -15.91 6.45
CA GLN A 23 25.72 -15.17 6.95
C GLN A 23 25.85 -13.66 6.72
N ARG A 24 24.70 -13.04 6.46
CA ARG A 24 24.60 -11.59 6.29
C ARG A 24 24.75 -10.84 7.61
N ASP A 25 25.00 -9.53 7.51
CA ASP A 25 25.03 -8.65 8.67
C ASP A 25 23.74 -8.73 9.48
N PHE A 26 23.80 -8.26 10.72
CA PHE A 26 22.60 -8.11 11.55
C PHE A 26 21.61 -7.13 10.87
N ALA A 27 20.61 -7.65 10.17
CA ALA A 27 19.69 -6.91 9.33
C ALA A 27 18.55 -6.28 10.12
N GLN A 28 18.15 -6.91 11.25
CA GLN A 28 17.08 -6.40 12.10
C GLN A 28 17.41 -5.00 12.65
N GLY A 29 18.69 -4.73 12.95
CA GLY A 29 19.20 -3.43 13.37
C GLY A 29 19.42 -2.37 12.27
N ARG A 30 19.09 -2.63 11.00
CA ARG A 30 19.34 -1.67 9.89
C ARG A 30 18.41 -0.46 9.91
N ALA A 31 18.82 0.63 9.26
CA ALA A 31 17.95 1.79 9.04
C ALA A 31 16.78 1.40 8.12
N GLY A 32 15.59 1.97 8.34
CA GLY A 32 14.37 1.63 7.60
C GLY A 32 13.54 0.50 8.22
N ASN A 33 14.05 -0.15 9.26
CA ASN A 33 13.38 -1.22 10.00
C ASN A 33 12.82 -0.76 11.36
N GLU A 34 12.63 0.54 11.58
CA GLU A 34 12.25 1.14 12.87
C GLU A 34 10.98 0.51 13.45
N HIS A 35 9.92 0.43 12.64
CA HIS A 35 8.64 -0.12 13.09
C HIS A 35 8.70 -1.65 13.33
N LEU A 36 9.39 -2.39 12.45
CA LEU A 36 9.59 -3.83 12.60
C LEU A 36 10.40 -4.16 13.87
N ARG A 37 11.46 -3.39 14.16
CA ARG A 37 12.21 -3.49 15.42
C ARG A 37 11.32 -3.18 16.61
N ALA A 38 10.65 -2.02 16.59
CA ALA A 38 9.82 -1.57 17.70
C ALA A 38 8.75 -2.60 18.05
N ARG A 39 8.11 -3.22 17.05
CA ARG A 39 7.12 -4.27 17.28
C ARG A 39 7.73 -5.51 17.91
N PHE A 40 8.82 -6.04 17.34
CA PHE A 40 9.46 -7.23 17.89
C PHE A 40 9.92 -7.03 19.32
N LEU A 41 10.58 -5.90 19.59
CA LEU A 41 11.01 -5.50 20.93
C LEU A 41 9.83 -5.37 21.89
N LYS A 42 8.73 -4.73 21.47
CA LYS A 42 7.50 -4.61 22.27
C LYS A 42 6.90 -5.98 22.60
N SER A 43 6.92 -6.94 21.68
CA SER A 43 6.50 -8.32 21.97
C SER A 43 7.37 -8.97 23.04
N LEU A 44 8.70 -8.81 22.98
CA LEU A 44 9.62 -9.33 23.99
C LEU A 44 9.38 -8.66 25.36
N LYS A 45 9.21 -7.33 25.40
CA LYS A 45 8.94 -6.59 26.64
C LYS A 45 7.60 -6.96 27.26
N ASN A 46 6.54 -7.06 26.45
CA ASN A 46 5.22 -7.47 26.94
C ASN A 46 5.26 -8.87 27.57
N ALA A 47 6.04 -9.81 27.01
CA ALA A 47 6.21 -11.13 27.56
C ALA A 47 6.85 -11.07 28.96
N LEU A 48 7.89 -10.25 29.13
CA LEU A 48 8.55 -10.00 30.41
C LEU A 48 7.63 -9.27 31.41
N ASP A 49 6.89 -8.26 30.98
CA ASP A 49 5.98 -7.48 31.84
C ASP A 49 4.81 -8.29 32.39
N THR A 50 4.42 -9.34 31.68
CA THR A 50 3.27 -10.18 32.04
C THR A 50 3.69 -11.59 32.51
N SER A 51 4.99 -11.88 32.50
CA SER A 51 5.58 -13.21 32.68
C SER A 51 4.86 -14.32 31.88
N ASN A 52 4.35 -13.98 30.69
CA ASN A 52 3.66 -14.90 29.80
C ASN A 52 4.63 -15.54 28.81
N GLU A 53 4.55 -16.86 28.63
CA GLU A 53 5.41 -17.60 27.71
C GLU A 53 5.28 -17.04 26.27
N LEU A 54 6.39 -16.56 25.73
CA LEU A 54 6.54 -16.19 24.33
C LEU A 54 7.39 -17.23 23.63
N VAL A 55 6.75 -18.01 22.77
CA VAL A 55 7.41 -19.01 21.92
C VAL A 55 7.71 -18.39 20.57
N LEU A 56 8.98 -18.10 20.32
CA LEU A 56 9.47 -17.68 19.02
C LEU A 56 9.59 -18.87 18.07
N ASP A 57 9.68 -18.56 16.78
CA ASP A 57 9.79 -19.54 15.71
C ASP A 57 11.15 -20.28 15.71
N PHE A 58 11.34 -21.20 14.77
CA PHE A 58 12.48 -22.12 14.73
C PHE A 58 13.86 -21.45 14.73
N VAL A 59 14.78 -22.09 15.43
CA VAL A 59 16.24 -21.89 15.36
C VAL A 59 16.87 -23.23 15.05
N TYR A 60 17.61 -23.32 13.95
CA TYR A 60 18.22 -24.57 13.53
C TYR A 60 19.54 -24.36 12.82
N GLY A 61 20.40 -25.36 12.95
CA GLY A 61 21.80 -25.24 12.56
C GLY A 61 22.58 -26.52 12.78
N SER A 62 23.82 -26.50 12.32
CA SER A 62 24.77 -27.58 12.57
C SER A 62 25.28 -27.54 14.00
N GLU A 63 25.46 -28.72 14.56
CA GLU A 63 26.04 -28.92 15.89
C GLU A 63 27.29 -29.80 15.74
N ALA A 64 28.46 -29.23 16.04
CA ALA A 64 29.74 -29.93 15.97
C ALA A 64 30.65 -29.47 17.12
N SER A 65 31.25 -30.43 17.84
CA SER A 65 32.26 -30.16 18.88
C SER A 65 31.87 -29.08 19.91
N GLU A 66 30.66 -29.18 20.49
CA GLU A 66 30.11 -28.20 21.45
C GLU A 66 29.92 -26.78 20.87
N ARG A 67 29.78 -26.68 19.55
CA ARG A 67 29.48 -25.44 18.84
C ARG A 67 28.22 -25.61 18.01
N PHE A 68 27.36 -24.61 18.08
CA PHE A 68 26.16 -24.47 17.26
C PHE A 68 26.35 -23.34 16.27
N GLN A 69 26.23 -23.66 14.99
CA GLN A 69 26.27 -22.68 13.92
C GLN A 69 24.86 -22.55 13.32
N PRO A 70 24.13 -21.46 13.62
CA PRO A 70 22.78 -21.29 13.10
C PRO A 70 22.82 -21.15 11.58
N LEU A 71 21.98 -21.94 10.92
CA LEU A 71 21.64 -21.75 9.51
C LEU A 71 20.48 -20.76 9.38
N ASP A 72 19.56 -20.78 10.34
CA ASP A 72 18.40 -19.89 10.47
C ASP A 72 18.23 -19.48 11.95
N GLY A 73 17.54 -18.37 12.20
CA GLY A 73 17.29 -17.83 13.54
C GLY A 73 18.39 -16.90 14.07
N GLN A 74 19.46 -16.68 13.32
CA GLN A 74 20.59 -15.81 13.73
C GLN A 74 20.20 -14.39 14.17
N GLN A 75 19.23 -13.77 13.48
CA GLN A 75 18.80 -12.39 13.77
C GLN A 75 18.04 -12.38 15.10
N ARG A 76 17.18 -13.40 15.32
CA ARG A 76 16.49 -13.63 16.59
C ARG A 76 17.49 -13.87 17.72
N LEU A 77 18.46 -14.77 17.52
CA LEU A 77 19.50 -15.06 18.51
C LEU A 77 20.32 -13.83 18.88
N THR A 78 20.72 -13.02 17.89
CA THR A 78 21.47 -11.77 18.14
C THR A 78 20.62 -10.78 18.94
N THR A 79 19.34 -10.58 18.60
CA THR A 79 18.45 -9.69 19.34
C THR A 79 18.20 -10.19 20.76
N LEU A 80 17.98 -11.49 20.95
CA LEU A 80 17.85 -12.09 22.28
C LEU A 80 19.13 -11.93 23.09
N TRP A 81 20.30 -12.10 22.48
CA TRP A 81 21.59 -11.93 23.16
C TRP A 81 21.78 -10.49 23.63
N LEU A 82 21.45 -9.50 22.78
CA LEU A 82 21.47 -8.08 23.17
C LEU A 82 20.49 -7.75 24.29
N LEU A 83 19.30 -8.36 24.28
CA LEU A 83 18.32 -8.21 25.35
C LEU A 83 18.84 -8.76 26.68
N HIS A 84 19.40 -9.97 26.68
CA HIS A 84 19.99 -10.58 27.88
C HIS A 84 21.16 -9.75 28.40
N TRP A 85 22.05 -9.31 27.49
CA TRP A 85 23.18 -8.47 27.84
C TRP A 85 22.74 -7.15 28.50
N TYR A 86 21.76 -6.45 27.91
CA TYR A 86 21.29 -5.16 28.43
C TYR A 86 20.61 -5.31 29.80
N ILE A 87 19.78 -6.34 29.97
CA ILE A 87 19.13 -6.61 31.26
C ILE A 87 20.16 -7.00 32.32
N ALA A 88 21.13 -7.86 31.99
CA ALA A 88 22.21 -8.21 32.92
C ALA A 88 23.05 -7.00 33.34
N LEU A 89 23.36 -6.10 32.39
CA LEU A 89 24.06 -4.84 32.67
C LEU A 89 23.25 -3.98 33.64
N ARG A 90 21.94 -3.82 33.42
CA ARG A 90 21.06 -3.01 34.25
C ARG A 90 20.73 -3.64 35.61
N ALA A 91 20.75 -4.96 35.71
CA ALA A 91 20.58 -5.72 36.95
C ALA A 91 21.88 -5.81 37.79
N GLY A 92 23.03 -5.40 37.24
CA GLY A 92 24.33 -5.53 37.92
C GLY A 92 24.93 -6.94 37.88
N GLU A 93 24.37 -7.83 37.07
CA GLU A 93 24.71 -9.26 36.98
C GLU A 93 25.84 -9.55 35.97
N LEU A 94 26.20 -8.57 35.12
CA LEU A 94 27.11 -8.75 33.99
C LEU A 94 28.48 -9.35 34.37
N SER A 95 28.99 -9.04 35.57
CA SER A 95 30.27 -9.57 36.07
C SER A 95 30.24 -11.09 36.28
N GLU A 96 29.11 -11.63 36.72
CA GLU A 96 28.93 -13.07 36.94
C GLU A 96 28.64 -13.80 35.63
N VAL A 97 27.89 -13.16 34.73
CA VAL A 97 27.29 -13.81 33.55
C VAL A 97 28.07 -13.59 32.26
N GLY A 98 29.00 -12.64 32.24
CA GLY A 98 29.77 -12.25 31.05
C GLY A 98 30.48 -13.44 30.39
N LYS A 99 30.96 -14.41 31.19
CA LYS A 99 31.57 -15.65 30.69
C LYS A 99 30.58 -16.56 29.94
N ARG A 100 29.31 -16.59 30.32
CA ARG A 100 28.28 -17.36 29.59
C ARG A 100 27.82 -16.59 28.35
N LEU A 101 27.68 -15.28 28.44
CA LEU A 101 27.34 -14.44 27.28
C LEU A 101 28.43 -14.46 26.19
N SER A 102 29.70 -14.64 26.55
CA SER A 102 30.80 -14.77 25.59
C SER A 102 30.79 -16.08 24.80
N ASN A 103 29.93 -17.05 25.15
CA ASN A 103 29.65 -18.22 24.30
C ASN A 103 28.90 -17.84 23.02
N PHE A 104 28.35 -16.62 22.89
CA PHE A 104 27.81 -16.10 21.64
C PHE A 104 28.87 -15.27 20.91
N THR A 105 29.19 -15.62 19.67
CA THR A 105 30.28 -14.99 18.92
C THR A 105 30.07 -15.02 17.39
N TYR A 106 30.95 -14.33 16.66
CA TYR A 106 31.02 -14.33 15.20
C TYR A 106 32.31 -15.02 14.74
N GLU A 107 32.22 -15.91 13.74
CA GLU A 107 33.34 -16.77 13.35
C GLU A 107 34.53 -15.99 12.76
N THR A 108 34.33 -15.21 11.69
CA THR A 108 35.43 -14.54 10.95
C THR A 108 35.29 -13.03 10.81
N ARG A 109 34.22 -12.44 11.34
CA ARG A 109 34.06 -10.97 11.43
C ARG A 109 34.80 -10.46 12.65
N ILE A 110 36.11 -10.25 12.51
CA ILE A 110 37.02 -9.88 13.61
C ILE A 110 36.48 -8.70 14.41
N SER A 111 36.05 -7.62 13.73
CA SER A 111 35.45 -6.44 14.36
C SER A 111 34.19 -6.76 15.18
N SER A 112 33.23 -7.49 14.61
CA SER A 112 31.99 -7.86 15.32
C SER A 112 32.27 -8.80 16.51
N ARG A 113 33.20 -9.74 16.35
CA ARG A 113 33.64 -10.66 17.41
C ARG A 113 34.30 -9.91 18.57
N GLU A 114 35.28 -9.07 18.27
CA GLU A 114 35.98 -8.27 19.28
C GLU A 114 35.02 -7.32 19.99
N PHE A 115 34.12 -6.67 19.24
CA PHE A 115 33.09 -5.81 19.83
C PHE A 115 32.18 -6.57 20.80
N CYS A 116 31.64 -7.73 20.41
CA CYS A 116 30.83 -8.57 21.30
C CYS A 116 31.61 -9.03 22.55
N GLN A 117 32.90 -9.33 22.42
CA GLN A 117 33.75 -9.67 23.57
C GLN A 117 33.90 -8.49 24.54
N GLN A 118 34.09 -7.26 24.02
CA GLN A 118 34.15 -6.07 24.86
C GLN A 118 32.81 -5.77 25.56
N LEU A 119 31.67 -6.10 24.94
CA LEU A 119 30.36 -6.00 25.60
C LEU A 119 30.26 -6.94 26.81
N CYS A 120 30.87 -8.12 26.78
CA CYS A 120 30.81 -9.10 27.88
C CYS A 120 31.73 -8.77 29.07
N ASP A 121 32.65 -7.81 28.96
CA ASP A 121 33.52 -7.41 30.08
C ASP A 121 32.82 -6.35 30.94
N ALA A 122 32.45 -6.70 32.16
CA ALA A 122 31.76 -5.77 33.07
C ALA A 122 32.59 -4.53 33.40
N ASN A 123 33.93 -4.62 33.39
CA ASN A 123 34.80 -3.48 33.70
C ASN A 123 34.66 -2.35 32.68
N ASN A 124 34.30 -2.68 31.45
CA ASN A 124 34.06 -1.74 30.37
C ASN A 124 32.82 -0.86 30.58
N PHE A 125 31.97 -1.20 31.56
CA PHE A 125 30.73 -0.51 31.88
C PHE A 125 30.71 0.10 33.28
N ASN A 126 31.86 0.16 33.94
CA ASN A 126 32.01 0.88 35.21
C ASN A 126 31.61 2.36 35.02
N GLY A 127 30.64 2.82 35.81
CA GLY A 127 30.14 4.20 35.75
C GLY A 127 29.06 4.45 34.69
N PHE A 128 28.51 3.41 34.05
CA PHE A 128 27.28 3.55 33.28
C PHE A 128 26.10 3.84 34.24
N ASP A 129 25.38 4.93 34.01
CA ASP A 129 24.30 5.42 34.86
C ASP A 129 22.90 4.93 34.43
N GLY A 130 22.84 4.05 33.41
CA GLY A 130 21.59 3.56 32.85
C GLY A 130 21.03 4.41 31.70
N LYS A 131 21.74 5.45 31.23
CA LYS A 131 21.29 6.37 30.18
C LYS A 131 22.28 6.52 29.03
N ASP A 132 21.75 6.70 27.82
CA ASP A 132 22.51 6.91 26.59
C ASP A 132 23.60 5.84 26.39
N ILE A 133 23.20 4.57 26.37
CA ILE A 133 24.12 3.42 26.22
C ILE A 133 25.01 3.55 24.99
N LEU A 134 24.49 4.15 23.92
CA LEU A 134 25.27 4.39 22.70
C LEU A 134 26.33 5.45 22.91
N GLY A 135 25.97 6.59 23.51
CA GLY A 135 26.94 7.62 23.83
C GLY A 135 27.96 7.14 24.85
N PHE A 136 27.57 6.27 25.78
CA PHE A 136 28.49 5.64 26.72
C PHE A 136 29.49 4.73 26.01
N ILE A 137 29.01 3.76 25.20
CA ILE A 137 29.86 2.81 24.45
C ILE A 137 30.83 3.56 23.52
N GLU A 138 30.34 4.54 22.77
CA GLU A 138 31.16 5.27 21.78
C GLU A 138 32.25 6.15 22.40
N LYS A 139 32.17 6.45 23.71
CA LYS A 139 33.17 7.22 24.45
C LYS A 139 34.23 6.34 25.14
N GLN A 140 34.05 5.02 25.13
CA GLN A 140 34.99 4.13 25.80
C GLN A 140 36.31 3.99 25.02
N THR A 141 37.42 3.80 25.75
CA THR A 141 38.76 3.65 25.19
C THR A 141 38.93 2.38 24.35
N TRP A 142 38.14 1.34 24.63
CA TRP A 142 38.12 0.09 23.88
C TRP A 142 37.29 0.15 22.59
N PHE A 143 36.52 1.22 22.38
CA PHE A 143 35.67 1.36 21.20
C PHE A 143 36.45 1.98 20.03
N TYR A 144 36.81 1.15 19.05
CA TYR A 144 37.56 1.62 17.87
C TYR A 144 36.65 2.37 16.88
N SER A 145 37.11 3.52 16.37
CA SER A 145 36.35 4.33 15.40
C SER A 145 35.99 3.56 14.12
N ALA A 146 36.85 2.64 13.68
CA ALA A 146 36.61 1.77 12.52
C ALA A 146 35.35 0.89 12.68
N TRP A 147 34.96 0.53 13.90
CA TRP A 147 33.76 -0.26 14.17
C TRP A 147 32.48 0.46 13.78
N LYS A 148 32.48 1.80 13.68
CA LYS A 148 31.34 2.56 13.14
C LYS A 148 31.06 2.27 11.67
N GLN A 149 32.01 1.68 10.95
CA GLN A 149 31.84 1.28 9.55
C GLN A 149 31.39 -0.18 9.40
N ASP A 150 31.48 -0.99 10.46
CA ASP A 150 31.00 -2.38 10.44
C ASP A 150 29.46 -2.40 10.42
N PRO A 151 28.81 -2.98 9.39
CA PRO A 151 27.36 -2.99 9.29
C PRO A 151 26.66 -3.71 10.45
N THR A 152 27.24 -4.78 10.99
CA THR A 152 26.71 -5.52 12.13
C THR A 152 26.80 -4.70 13.40
N ILE A 153 27.95 -4.07 13.68
CA ILE A 153 28.11 -3.23 14.87
C ILE A 153 27.15 -2.03 14.82
N ARG A 154 27.01 -1.37 13.66
CA ARG A 154 26.00 -0.31 13.46
C ARG A 154 24.59 -0.78 13.77
N SER A 155 24.25 -1.99 13.35
CA SER A 155 22.94 -2.58 13.62
C SER A 155 22.76 -2.98 15.08
N ILE A 156 23.80 -3.48 15.75
CA ILE A 156 23.78 -3.77 17.19
C ILE A 156 23.55 -2.48 17.97
N LEU A 157 24.32 -1.44 17.69
CA LEU A 157 24.16 -0.12 18.29
C LEU A 157 22.73 0.42 18.07
N ARG A 158 22.18 0.33 16.86
CA ARG A 158 20.81 0.76 16.61
C ARG A 158 19.77 -0.10 17.35
N MET A 159 19.99 -1.40 17.50
CA MET A 159 19.10 -2.26 18.28
C MET A 159 19.14 -1.92 19.77
N LEU A 160 20.31 -1.54 20.29
CA LEU A 160 20.48 -1.13 21.68
C LEU A 160 19.83 0.23 21.97
N GLY A 161 20.21 1.30 21.27
CA GLY A 161 19.74 2.66 21.61
C GLY A 161 18.67 3.24 20.69
N GLY A 162 18.28 2.55 19.62
CA GLY A 162 17.29 3.04 18.64
C GLY A 162 17.85 4.12 17.70
N CYS A 163 16.98 4.72 16.89
CA CYS A 163 17.36 5.80 15.99
C CYS A 163 17.58 7.13 16.76
N ARG A 164 18.76 7.76 16.56
CA ARG A 164 19.19 8.99 17.27
C ARG A 164 18.49 10.28 16.80
N ASN A 165 17.78 10.28 15.66
CA ASN A 165 17.14 11.46 15.09
C ASN A 165 15.69 11.18 14.66
N THR A 166 14.71 11.72 15.40
CA THR A 166 13.44 12.18 14.80
C THR A 166 13.56 13.68 14.56
N THR A 167 14.33 14.06 13.53
CA THR A 167 14.31 15.45 13.05
C THR A 167 13.00 15.71 12.34
N GLY A 168 12.14 16.53 12.95
CA GLY A 168 11.18 17.38 12.26
C GLY A 168 9.93 16.70 11.71
N TYR A 169 8.77 17.17 12.21
CA TYR A 169 7.42 16.97 11.69
C TYR A 169 6.78 15.60 11.92
N GLY A 170 6.09 15.51 13.06
CA GLY A 170 4.84 14.78 13.26
C GLY A 170 4.85 13.30 12.90
N GLU A 171 5.19 12.46 13.87
CA GLU A 171 4.62 11.14 14.13
C GLU A 171 5.35 10.53 15.34
N ASP A 172 4.68 9.65 16.06
CA ASP A 172 4.99 9.11 17.38
C ASP A 172 6.48 8.86 17.68
N ASN A 173 6.89 9.09 18.93
CA ASN A 173 8.18 8.61 19.47
C ASN A 173 8.23 7.08 19.29
N ILE A 174 8.79 6.59 18.18
CA ILE A 174 8.96 5.16 17.97
C ILE A 174 10.07 4.68 18.91
N TYR A 175 9.68 3.90 19.92
CA TYR A 175 10.60 3.21 20.82
C TYR A 175 11.20 2.00 20.09
N ASP A 176 12.22 2.26 19.29
CA ASP A 176 12.80 1.31 18.30
C ASP A 176 14.16 0.70 18.71
N GLY A 177 14.53 0.87 19.98
CA GLY A 177 15.73 0.30 20.59
C GLY A 177 15.46 -0.22 22.01
N ILE A 178 16.29 -1.17 22.46
CA ILE A 178 16.16 -1.82 23.76
C ILE A 178 16.19 -0.79 24.89
N GLU A 179 17.18 0.11 24.96
CA GLU A 179 17.28 1.12 26.01
C GLU A 179 16.01 1.98 26.12
N LYS A 180 15.49 2.44 24.98
CA LYS A 180 14.28 3.28 24.94
C LYS A 180 13.02 2.54 25.38
N LEU A 181 12.99 1.22 25.26
CA LEU A 181 11.84 0.38 25.60
C LEU A 181 11.71 0.14 27.11
N PHE A 182 12.84 0.10 27.82
CA PHE A 182 12.88 -0.11 29.26
C PHE A 182 12.99 1.21 30.02
N ARG A 183 12.18 1.37 31.07
CA ARG A 183 12.18 2.58 31.92
C ARG A 183 13.24 2.48 33.02
N GLU A 184 13.54 3.60 33.69
CA GLU A 184 14.42 3.58 34.86
C GLU A 184 13.83 2.76 36.02
N GLU A 185 12.51 2.79 36.16
CA GLU A 185 11.73 2.16 37.22
C GLU A 185 11.47 0.66 37.01
N ASP A 186 11.85 0.14 35.84
CA ASP A 186 11.61 -1.27 35.48
C ASP A 186 12.43 -2.22 36.37
N ASN A 187 11.85 -3.37 36.72
CA ASN A 187 12.49 -4.34 37.61
C ASN A 187 13.44 -5.28 36.85
N PHE A 188 14.67 -4.81 36.60
CA PHE A 188 15.67 -5.59 35.85
C PHE A 188 16.08 -6.89 36.53
N GLU A 189 16.06 -6.98 37.87
CA GLU A 189 16.35 -8.23 38.60
C GLU A 189 15.28 -9.30 38.31
N GLU A 190 14.01 -8.90 38.23
CA GLU A 190 12.90 -9.80 37.91
C GLU A 190 12.94 -10.23 36.45
N TYR A 191 13.16 -9.30 35.52
CA TYR A 191 13.36 -9.66 34.11
C TYR A 191 14.55 -10.58 33.89
N TRP A 192 15.64 -10.39 34.65
CA TRP A 192 16.79 -11.30 34.60
C TRP A 192 16.39 -12.70 35.02
N LYS A 193 15.69 -12.85 36.15
CA LYS A 193 15.15 -14.15 36.62
C LYS A 193 14.24 -14.80 35.58
N ASP A 194 13.36 -14.04 34.95
CA ASP A 194 12.45 -14.53 33.92
C ASP A 194 13.17 -15.05 32.66
N LEU A 195 14.32 -14.47 32.32
CA LEU A 195 15.15 -14.93 31.20
C LEU A 195 16.00 -16.15 31.54
N THR A 196 16.43 -16.29 32.79
CA THR A 196 17.42 -17.31 33.19
C THR A 196 16.87 -18.45 34.04
N SER A 197 15.61 -18.41 34.47
CA SER A 197 15.01 -19.47 35.27
C SER A 197 14.88 -20.81 34.52
N ASP A 198 14.57 -21.88 35.25
CA ASP A 198 14.29 -23.20 34.67
C ASP A 198 13.08 -23.20 33.72
N LYS A 199 12.17 -22.23 33.88
CA LYS A 199 11.00 -22.00 33.02
C LYS A 199 11.08 -20.60 32.40
N PRO A 200 11.97 -20.40 31.42
CA PRO A 200 12.21 -19.09 30.86
C PRO A 200 10.99 -18.57 30.09
N VAL A 201 10.73 -17.28 30.21
CA VAL A 201 9.58 -16.61 29.58
C VAL A 201 9.69 -16.58 28.05
N ILE A 202 10.92 -16.51 27.51
CA ILE A 202 11.16 -16.42 26.08
C ILE A 202 11.88 -17.68 25.59
N THR A 203 11.20 -18.46 24.75
CA THR A 203 11.72 -19.72 24.19
C THR A 203 11.62 -19.75 22.67
N PHE A 204 12.28 -20.71 22.03
CA PHE A 204 12.13 -21.00 20.61
C PHE A 204 12.22 -22.51 20.34
N TYR A 205 11.71 -22.94 19.20
CA TYR A 205 11.86 -24.33 18.75
C TYR A 205 13.28 -24.56 18.24
N TYR A 206 14.06 -25.38 18.96
CA TYR A 206 15.42 -25.73 18.58
C TYR A 206 15.47 -27.05 17.81
N LEU A 207 16.12 -27.02 16.64
CA LEU A 207 16.36 -28.20 15.83
C LEU A 207 17.87 -28.30 15.51
N SER A 208 18.50 -29.30 16.12
CA SER A 208 19.89 -29.65 15.86
C SER A 208 19.99 -30.56 14.62
N LEU A 209 20.77 -30.13 13.63
CA LEU A 209 21.05 -30.91 12.44
C LEU A 209 22.41 -31.62 12.61
N ARG A 210 22.46 -32.64 13.47
CA ARG A 210 23.62 -33.54 13.56
C ARG A 210 23.72 -34.35 12.26
N ASP A 211 24.93 -34.45 11.70
CA ASP A 211 25.26 -35.24 10.50
C ASP A 211 24.61 -34.81 9.17
N PHE A 212 23.95 -33.65 9.09
CA PHE A 212 23.63 -33.07 7.79
C PHE A 212 24.91 -32.49 7.18
N GLY A 213 25.45 -33.17 6.17
CA GLY A 213 26.49 -32.64 5.30
C GLY A 213 25.96 -31.38 4.60
N LEU A 214 26.18 -30.23 5.23
CA LEU A 214 25.80 -28.93 4.70
C LEU A 214 26.67 -28.67 3.48
N SER A 215 26.08 -28.79 2.29
CA SER A 215 26.68 -28.23 1.08
C SER A 215 26.50 -26.72 1.11
N ASP A 216 27.51 -25.99 0.63
CA ASP A 216 27.46 -24.53 0.44
C ASP A 216 26.19 -24.09 -0.31
N ASP A 217 25.64 -24.95 -1.17
CA ASP A 217 24.36 -24.74 -1.88
C ASP A 217 23.13 -24.66 -0.96
N LEU A 218 23.01 -25.53 0.04
CA LEU A 218 21.91 -25.47 1.01
C LEU A 218 22.02 -24.18 1.82
N TYR A 219 23.24 -23.83 2.20
CA TYR A 219 23.53 -22.60 2.90
C TYR A 219 23.18 -21.36 2.06
N ILE A 220 23.58 -21.30 0.80
CA ILE A 220 23.28 -20.20 -0.14
C ILE A 220 21.76 -20.08 -0.35
N LYS A 221 21.05 -21.20 -0.52
CA LYS A 221 19.59 -21.21 -0.70
C LYS A 221 18.83 -20.77 0.55
N MET A 222 19.33 -21.15 1.73
CA MET A 222 18.74 -20.71 3.01
C MET A 222 19.07 -19.26 3.33
N ASN A 223 20.30 -18.80 3.04
CA ASN A 223 20.70 -17.40 3.20
C ASN A 223 20.08 -16.46 2.17
N ALA A 224 19.59 -16.96 1.03
CA ALA A 224 18.74 -16.20 0.14
C ALA A 224 17.49 -15.65 0.87
N ARG A 225 16.98 -16.39 1.87
CA ARG A 225 15.83 -16.01 2.72
C ARG A 225 16.15 -14.95 3.78
N GLY A 226 17.42 -14.69 4.08
CA GLY A 226 17.85 -13.55 4.92
C GLY A 226 17.76 -12.17 4.22
N LYS A 227 17.03 -12.07 3.09
CA LYS A 227 16.62 -10.77 2.52
C LYS A 227 15.62 -10.14 3.47
N GLN A 228 15.66 -8.81 3.61
CA GLN A 228 14.56 -8.11 4.26
C GLN A 228 13.27 -8.54 3.54
N LEU A 229 12.28 -8.99 4.32
CA LEU A 229 10.94 -9.20 3.80
C LEU A 229 10.50 -7.89 3.15
N THR A 230 9.90 -7.98 1.97
CA THR A 230 9.34 -6.80 1.31
C THR A 230 8.19 -6.25 2.14
N ALA A 231 7.78 -5.01 1.85
CA ALA A 231 6.60 -4.42 2.47
C ALA A 231 5.37 -5.34 2.29
N PHE A 232 5.23 -5.94 1.10
CA PHE A 232 4.19 -6.93 0.80
C PHE A 232 4.28 -8.18 1.68
N GLU A 233 5.44 -8.81 1.82
CA GLU A 233 5.57 -10.04 2.61
C GLU A 233 5.28 -9.80 4.10
N ASN A 234 5.71 -8.67 4.65
CA ASN A 234 5.37 -8.29 6.02
C ASN A 234 3.86 -8.01 6.17
N PHE A 235 3.26 -7.27 5.21
CA PHE A 235 1.83 -7.02 5.18
C PHE A 235 1.02 -8.31 5.08
N LYS A 236 1.42 -9.22 4.19
CA LYS A 236 0.79 -10.52 3.96
C LYS A 236 0.79 -11.36 5.25
N ALA A 237 1.93 -11.44 5.94
CA ALA A 237 2.04 -12.17 7.19
C ALA A 237 1.08 -11.63 8.27
N ASP A 238 1.04 -10.31 8.46
CA ASP A 238 0.13 -9.70 9.43
C ASP A 238 -1.35 -9.85 9.03
N LEU A 239 -1.66 -9.76 7.73
CA LEU A 239 -3.02 -9.92 7.21
C LEU A 239 -3.53 -11.34 7.46
N ILE A 240 -2.72 -12.37 7.17
CA ILE A 240 -3.05 -13.77 7.44
C ILE A 240 -3.18 -13.99 8.96
N GLY A 241 -2.28 -13.42 9.75
CA GLY A 241 -2.36 -13.46 11.22
C GLY A 241 -3.65 -12.84 11.75
N TYR A 242 -4.11 -11.73 11.15
CA TYR A 242 -5.37 -11.09 11.49
C TYR A 242 -6.57 -11.98 11.18
N ILE A 243 -6.64 -12.59 9.99
CA ILE A 243 -7.70 -13.54 9.63
C ILE A 243 -7.70 -14.72 10.62
N GLY A 244 -6.53 -15.27 10.95
CA GLY A 244 -6.34 -16.31 11.95
C GLY A 244 -6.91 -15.94 13.32
N LYS A 245 -6.62 -14.73 13.79
CA LYS A 245 -7.17 -14.19 15.04
C LYS A 245 -8.69 -14.08 15.01
N GLN A 246 -9.26 -13.53 13.92
CA GLN A 246 -10.72 -13.41 13.78
C GLN A 246 -11.41 -14.79 13.76
N ALA A 247 -10.82 -15.79 13.11
CA ALA A 247 -11.32 -17.16 13.07
C ALA A 247 -11.30 -17.87 14.44
N GLN A 248 -10.50 -17.39 15.39
CA GLN A 248 -10.42 -17.93 16.75
C GLN A 248 -11.29 -17.17 17.75
N GLU A 249 -11.31 -15.84 17.66
CA GLU A 249 -11.90 -14.95 18.66
C GLU A 249 -13.37 -14.58 18.38
N THR A 250 -13.86 -14.80 17.16
CA THR A 250 -15.28 -14.56 16.81
C THR A 250 -16.17 -15.51 17.60
N LYS A 251 -17.12 -14.94 18.37
CA LYS A 251 -18.03 -15.68 19.25
C LYS A 251 -19.22 -16.30 18.52
N ASP A 252 -19.62 -15.69 17.42
CA ASP A 252 -20.73 -16.16 16.59
C ASP A 252 -20.23 -17.29 15.67
N ASP A 253 -20.83 -18.47 15.78
CA ASP A 253 -20.34 -19.67 15.08
C ASP A 253 -20.43 -19.52 13.55
N ASP A 254 -21.48 -18.89 13.03
CA ASP A 254 -21.66 -18.67 11.58
C ASP A 254 -20.58 -17.72 11.04
N GLN A 255 -20.31 -16.61 11.73
CA GLN A 255 -19.24 -15.69 11.35
C GLN A 255 -17.86 -16.32 11.51
N LYS A 256 -17.68 -17.18 12.52
CA LYS A 256 -16.43 -17.91 12.73
C LYS A 256 -16.14 -18.87 11.59
N GLU A 257 -17.12 -19.64 11.14
CA GLU A 257 -17.01 -20.52 9.97
C GLU A 257 -16.63 -19.73 8.72
N LYS A 258 -17.25 -18.56 8.50
CA LYS A 258 -16.90 -17.66 7.40
C LYS A 258 -15.43 -17.20 7.44
N TRP A 259 -14.91 -16.82 8.61
CA TRP A 259 -13.49 -16.49 8.76
C TRP A 259 -12.57 -17.70 8.56
N GLN A 260 -12.99 -18.89 8.99
CA GLN A 260 -12.25 -20.13 8.76
C GLN A 260 -12.18 -20.49 7.27
N ASN A 261 -13.24 -20.22 6.50
CA ASN A 261 -13.25 -20.43 5.06
C ASN A 261 -12.18 -19.58 4.33
N PHE A 262 -11.85 -18.39 4.83
CA PHE A 262 -10.73 -17.62 4.30
C PHE A 262 -9.37 -18.25 4.57
N LEU A 263 -9.25 -19.15 5.54
CA LEU A 263 -8.02 -19.87 5.87
C LEU A 263 -7.97 -21.27 5.24
N ASP A 264 -8.94 -21.62 4.40
CA ASP A 264 -8.98 -22.91 3.72
C ASP A 264 -7.66 -23.16 2.95
N PRO A 265 -6.98 -24.30 3.13
CA PRO A 265 -5.68 -24.57 2.51
C PRO A 265 -5.69 -24.61 0.98
N GLU A 266 -6.85 -24.85 0.34
CA GLU A 266 -6.96 -25.02 -1.11
C GLU A 266 -7.63 -23.80 -1.80
N LYS A 267 -8.52 -23.11 -1.09
CA LYS A 267 -9.39 -22.06 -1.64
C LYS A 267 -9.36 -20.75 -0.84
N GLY A 268 -8.67 -20.72 0.29
CA GLY A 268 -8.57 -19.54 1.14
C GLY A 268 -7.72 -18.43 0.54
N ILE A 269 -7.74 -17.28 1.21
CA ILE A 269 -6.96 -16.10 0.85
C ILE A 269 -5.43 -16.36 0.90
N PRO A 270 -4.87 -17.06 1.92
CA PRO A 270 -3.43 -17.33 1.97
C PRO A 270 -2.89 -18.03 0.73
N ILE A 271 -3.53 -19.12 0.30
CA ILE A 271 -3.09 -19.87 -0.88
C ILE A 271 -3.30 -19.06 -2.17
N LYS A 272 -4.38 -18.27 -2.27
CA LYS A 272 -4.62 -17.40 -3.44
C LYS A 272 -3.58 -16.28 -3.55
N LEU A 273 -3.21 -15.66 -2.42
CA LEU A 273 -2.13 -14.67 -2.36
C LEU A 273 -0.82 -15.24 -2.92
N ASP A 274 -0.46 -16.46 -2.56
CA ASP A 274 0.79 -17.09 -3.01
C ASP A 274 0.71 -17.73 -4.42
N THR A 275 -0.48 -17.94 -4.97
CA THR A 275 -0.69 -18.62 -6.27
C THR A 275 -1.45 -17.76 -7.26
N LYS A 276 -2.77 -17.97 -7.41
CA LYS A 276 -3.62 -17.38 -8.46
C LYS A 276 -3.49 -15.87 -8.56
N TRP A 277 -3.45 -15.17 -7.43
CA TRP A 277 -3.35 -13.72 -7.42
C TRP A 277 -1.93 -13.28 -7.76
N THR A 278 -0.89 -13.92 -7.20
CA THR A 278 0.50 -13.64 -7.57
C THR A 278 0.76 -13.87 -9.07
N ASP A 279 0.21 -14.93 -9.66
CA ASP A 279 0.30 -15.21 -11.10
C ASP A 279 -0.28 -14.09 -11.97
N LEU A 280 -1.35 -13.43 -11.50
CA LEU A 280 -1.92 -12.26 -12.20
C LEU A 280 -0.91 -11.12 -12.29
N PHE A 281 -0.21 -10.83 -11.19
CA PHE A 281 0.82 -9.78 -11.18
C PHE A 281 2.07 -10.21 -11.96
N TRP A 282 2.38 -11.50 -12.06
CA TRP A 282 3.43 -11.99 -12.96
C TRP A 282 3.09 -11.74 -14.43
N LYS A 283 1.88 -12.09 -14.88
CA LYS A 283 1.44 -11.94 -16.28
C LYS A 283 1.45 -10.49 -16.77
N ASN A 284 1.20 -9.53 -15.88
CA ASN A 284 1.19 -8.10 -16.20
C ASN A 284 2.55 -7.41 -15.92
N GLY A 285 3.62 -8.17 -15.67
CA GLY A 285 4.99 -7.65 -15.57
C GLY A 285 5.68 -7.75 -16.92
N GLY A 286 6.10 -6.63 -17.50
CA GLY A 286 6.89 -6.60 -18.74
C GLY A 286 8.24 -7.31 -18.64
N ASP A 287 9.22 -6.87 -19.46
CA ASP A 287 10.50 -7.56 -19.67
C ASP A 287 11.25 -8.01 -18.41
N ALA A 288 12.03 -9.08 -18.58
CA ALA A 288 12.68 -9.97 -17.58
C ALA A 288 13.51 -9.33 -16.43
N LYS A 289 13.65 -8.00 -16.36
CA LYS A 289 14.19 -7.25 -15.22
C LYS A 289 13.15 -6.92 -14.14
N SER A 290 11.85 -7.06 -14.40
CA SER A 290 10.73 -6.67 -13.51
C SER A 290 10.40 -7.64 -12.36
N ARG A 291 11.40 -8.29 -11.75
CA ARG A 291 11.25 -9.42 -10.79
C ARG A 291 10.69 -9.05 -9.40
N GLN A 292 10.03 -7.90 -9.25
CA GLN A 292 9.48 -7.43 -7.98
C GLN A 292 7.95 -7.38 -8.08
N VAL A 293 7.31 -8.55 -7.97
CA VAL A 293 5.83 -8.66 -7.94
C VAL A 293 5.25 -7.96 -6.72
N ASP A 294 5.95 -8.10 -5.60
CA ASP A 294 5.59 -7.59 -4.28
C ASP A 294 5.18 -6.11 -4.28
N GLU A 295 5.94 -5.22 -4.93
CA GLU A 295 5.63 -3.78 -4.93
C GLU A 295 4.31 -3.48 -5.66
N ARG A 296 4.07 -4.17 -6.78
CA ARG A 296 2.84 -4.00 -7.59
C ARG A 296 1.63 -4.57 -6.87
N PHE A 297 1.81 -5.73 -6.24
CA PHE A 297 0.75 -6.35 -5.46
C PHE A 297 0.41 -5.47 -4.24
N PHE A 298 1.43 -4.97 -3.55
CA PHE A 298 1.22 -4.10 -2.40
C PHE A 298 0.53 -2.78 -2.77
N ALA A 299 0.93 -2.15 -3.89
CA ALA A 299 0.25 -0.97 -4.42
C ALA A 299 -1.24 -1.25 -4.71
N PHE A 300 -1.55 -2.38 -5.37
CA PHE A 300 -2.94 -2.78 -5.62
C PHE A 300 -3.75 -2.93 -4.32
N LEU A 301 -3.21 -3.63 -3.32
CA LEU A 301 -3.89 -3.81 -2.04
C LEU A 301 -4.10 -2.49 -1.32
N ASN A 302 -3.11 -1.59 -1.30
CA ASN A 302 -3.27 -0.26 -0.70
C ASN A 302 -4.40 0.55 -1.37
N ARG A 303 -4.52 0.49 -2.71
CA ARG A 303 -5.65 1.09 -3.45
C ARG A 303 -6.98 0.47 -3.06
N PHE A 304 -7.03 -0.85 -2.98
CA PHE A 304 -8.23 -1.59 -2.63
C PHE A 304 -8.74 -1.24 -1.23
N PHE A 305 -7.84 -1.25 -0.23
CA PHE A 305 -8.16 -0.90 1.16
C PHE A 305 -8.69 0.53 1.28
N LEU A 306 -8.04 1.49 0.61
CA LEU A 306 -8.50 2.88 0.62
C LEU A 306 -9.89 3.02 0.00
N ASN A 307 -10.12 2.37 -1.15
CA ASN A 307 -11.38 2.48 -1.88
C ASN A 307 -12.55 1.82 -1.13
N HIS A 308 -12.32 0.71 -0.43
CA HIS A 308 -13.35 0.07 0.37
C HIS A 308 -13.90 0.98 1.48
N LYS A 309 -13.08 1.93 1.96
CA LYS A 309 -13.41 2.85 3.07
C LYS A 309 -13.47 4.32 2.67
N LEU A 310 -13.42 4.64 1.37
CA LEU A 310 -13.36 6.02 0.89
C LEU A 310 -14.53 6.88 1.37
N ALA A 311 -15.74 6.32 1.45
CA ALA A 311 -16.93 7.02 1.95
C ALA A 311 -16.76 7.51 3.41
N GLU A 312 -15.89 6.85 4.18
CA GLU A 312 -15.66 7.10 5.59
C GLU A 312 -14.49 8.05 5.87
N ILE A 313 -13.66 8.36 4.86
CA ILE A 313 -12.54 9.30 4.94
C ILE A 313 -13.06 10.72 5.17
N ASN A 314 -12.45 11.45 6.10
CA ASN A 314 -12.88 12.82 6.44
C ASN A 314 -12.32 13.89 5.49
N GLY A 315 -11.11 13.69 4.98
CA GLY A 315 -10.40 14.62 4.10
C GLY A 315 -8.98 14.14 3.82
N GLU A 316 -8.17 15.02 3.25
CA GLU A 316 -6.78 14.75 2.83
C GLU A 316 -5.86 14.50 4.04
N ASP A 317 -6.11 15.18 5.17
CA ASP A 317 -5.37 15.02 6.42
C ASP A 317 -5.81 13.80 7.24
N ASP A 318 -6.81 13.05 6.78
CA ASP A 318 -7.23 11.83 7.46
C ASP A 318 -6.06 10.84 7.51
N LYS A 319 -5.75 10.32 8.70
CA LYS A 319 -4.57 9.46 8.92
C LYS A 319 -4.54 8.24 7.99
N TYR A 320 -5.69 7.67 7.62
CA TYR A 320 -5.75 6.51 6.75
C TYR A 320 -5.53 6.92 5.29
N TYR A 321 -6.13 8.03 4.87
CA TYR A 321 -5.89 8.60 3.55
C TYR A 321 -4.41 8.95 3.37
N SER A 322 -3.86 9.70 4.33
CA SER A 322 -2.46 10.12 4.35
C SER A 322 -1.52 8.91 4.25
N TYR A 323 -1.72 7.85 5.06
CA TYR A 323 -0.90 6.65 4.97
C TYR A 323 -1.03 5.94 3.60
N LEU A 324 -2.26 5.64 3.17
CA LEU A 324 -2.54 4.86 1.94
C LEU A 324 -2.30 5.64 0.64
N THR A 325 -1.89 6.90 0.73
CA THR A 325 -1.51 7.75 -0.42
C THR A 325 -0.10 8.34 -0.29
N ASN A 326 0.68 7.90 0.70
CA ASN A 326 2.01 8.44 1.02
C ASN A 326 2.00 9.95 1.30
N LYS A 327 1.38 10.33 2.42
CA LYS A 327 1.23 11.70 2.92
C LYS A 327 0.50 12.63 1.94
N GLY A 328 -0.55 12.12 1.30
CA GLY A 328 -1.36 12.88 0.34
C GLY A 328 -0.67 13.14 -1.01
N LYS A 329 0.53 12.56 -1.26
CA LYS A 329 1.28 12.76 -2.51
C LYS A 329 0.78 11.91 -3.68
N GLU A 330 -0.27 11.12 -3.46
CA GLU A 330 -0.85 10.20 -4.44
C GLU A 330 0.17 9.21 -5.02
N ASN A 331 1.18 8.87 -4.22
CA ASN A 331 2.25 7.97 -4.63
C ASN A 331 2.27 6.72 -3.75
N ASP A 332 1.33 5.83 -4.04
CA ASP A 332 1.11 4.56 -3.34
C ASP A 332 2.25 3.55 -3.56
N THR A 333 3.12 3.80 -4.53
CA THR A 333 4.27 2.93 -4.86
C THR A 333 5.43 3.06 -3.89
N GLN A 334 5.46 4.14 -3.09
CA GLN A 334 6.50 4.42 -2.12
C GLN A 334 6.08 4.14 -0.67
N ILE A 335 4.88 3.57 -0.48
CA ILE A 335 4.40 3.21 0.85
C ILE A 335 5.32 2.13 1.42
N GLN A 336 5.90 2.42 2.57
CA GLN A 336 6.62 1.44 3.38
C GLN A 336 5.64 0.86 4.39
N TYR A 337 5.64 -0.46 4.53
CA TYR A 337 4.76 -1.11 5.49
C TYR A 337 5.23 -0.85 6.92
N GLN A 338 4.42 -0.13 7.71
CA GLN A 338 4.71 0.21 9.11
C GLN A 338 3.98 -0.71 10.10
N GLY A 339 2.98 -1.44 9.63
CA GLY A 339 2.17 -2.36 10.42
C GLY A 339 0.73 -2.44 9.97
N ILE A 340 -0.05 -3.29 10.64
CA ILE A 340 -1.43 -3.55 10.26
C ILE A 340 -2.37 -2.45 10.77
N GLU A 341 -1.92 -1.66 11.75
CA GLU A 341 -2.70 -0.61 12.40
C GLU A 341 -3.31 0.43 11.44
N PRO A 342 -2.61 0.90 10.38
CA PRO A 342 -3.21 1.77 9.36
C PRO A 342 -4.28 1.10 8.49
N TYR A 343 -4.43 -0.22 8.56
CA TYR A 343 -5.48 -0.98 7.88
C TYR A 343 -6.64 -1.33 8.83
N LEU A 344 -6.47 -1.14 10.14
CA LEU A 344 -7.49 -1.38 11.17
C LEU A 344 -8.40 -0.15 11.35
N TRP A 345 -9.61 -0.21 10.79
CA TRP A 345 -10.51 0.92 10.74
C TRP A 345 -11.29 1.12 12.06
N LYS A 346 -11.13 2.29 12.70
CA LYS A 346 -11.63 2.58 14.07
C LYS A 346 -12.99 3.28 14.17
N LYS A 347 -13.71 3.51 13.06
CA LYS A 347 -14.88 4.40 13.10
C LYS A 347 -16.06 3.87 13.92
N ASP A 348 -16.32 2.57 13.86
CA ASP A 348 -17.55 1.96 14.45
C ASP A 348 -17.27 0.98 15.60
N VAL A 349 -16.00 0.83 15.98
CA VAL A 349 -15.54 -0.17 16.97
C VAL A 349 -14.48 0.45 17.87
N LYS A 350 -14.51 0.08 19.17
CA LYS A 350 -13.53 0.57 20.17
C LYS A 350 -12.09 0.23 19.78
N GLU A 351 -11.92 -0.90 19.10
CA GLU A 351 -10.66 -1.35 18.51
C GLU A 351 -10.84 -1.44 17.00
N GLY A 352 -9.88 -0.90 16.24
CA GLY A 352 -10.00 -0.89 14.78
C GLY A 352 -10.00 -2.30 14.20
N SER A 353 -10.77 -2.52 13.14
CA SER A 353 -10.90 -3.83 12.50
C SER A 353 -10.90 -3.73 10.97
N ILE A 354 -10.54 -4.84 10.33
CA ILE A 354 -10.82 -5.10 8.92
C ILE A 354 -12.09 -5.95 8.88
N THR A 355 -13.09 -5.52 8.12
CA THR A 355 -14.39 -6.19 8.04
C THR A 355 -14.31 -7.47 7.20
N TYR A 356 -15.15 -8.45 7.53
CA TYR A 356 -15.35 -9.64 6.68
C TYR A 356 -15.65 -9.25 5.23
N GLY A 357 -16.54 -8.27 5.04
CA GLY A 357 -16.94 -7.79 3.72
C GLY A 357 -15.79 -7.26 2.86
N LEU A 358 -14.71 -6.73 3.45
CA LEU A 358 -13.54 -6.32 2.67
C LEU A 358 -12.83 -7.54 2.05
N PHE A 359 -12.65 -8.60 2.83
CA PHE A 359 -12.02 -9.83 2.36
C PHE A 359 -12.89 -10.58 1.35
N ASP A 360 -14.19 -10.61 1.58
CA ASP A 360 -15.18 -11.21 0.68
C ASP A 360 -15.21 -10.48 -0.67
N ASP A 361 -15.23 -9.14 -0.64
CA ASP A 361 -15.15 -8.29 -1.82
C ASP A 361 -13.84 -8.52 -2.58
N LEU A 362 -12.70 -8.52 -1.87
CA LEU A 362 -11.38 -8.74 -2.49
C LEU A 362 -11.34 -10.09 -3.20
N ASN A 363 -11.83 -11.13 -2.53
CA ASN A 363 -11.86 -12.48 -3.03
C ASN A 363 -12.72 -12.59 -4.30
N THR A 364 -13.94 -12.04 -4.24
CA THR A 364 -14.90 -12.03 -5.35
C THR A 364 -14.37 -11.25 -6.55
N ILE A 365 -13.88 -10.04 -6.34
CA ILE A 365 -13.37 -9.16 -7.41
C ILE A 365 -12.17 -9.78 -8.11
N MET A 366 -11.21 -10.31 -7.34
CA MET A 366 -10.01 -10.92 -7.92
C MET A 366 -10.34 -12.19 -8.71
N ASP A 367 -11.21 -13.06 -8.19
CA ASP A 367 -11.61 -14.28 -8.89
C ASP A 367 -12.39 -13.96 -10.16
N ASN A 368 -13.33 -13.00 -10.11
CA ASN A 368 -14.11 -12.58 -11.27
C ASN A 368 -13.22 -11.92 -12.34
N TYR A 369 -12.26 -11.09 -11.94
CA TYR A 369 -11.30 -10.47 -12.85
C TYR A 369 -10.39 -11.52 -13.51
N ILE A 370 -9.82 -12.46 -12.74
CA ILE A 370 -8.96 -13.53 -13.27
C ILE A 370 -9.73 -14.45 -14.22
N ALA A 371 -11.01 -14.71 -13.93
CA ALA A 371 -11.87 -15.53 -14.77
C ALA A 371 -12.45 -14.78 -15.97
N SER A 372 -12.14 -13.49 -16.15
CA SER A 372 -12.58 -12.69 -17.30
C SER A 372 -11.51 -12.70 -18.41
N ASP A 373 -11.90 -12.35 -19.64
CA ASP A 373 -11.01 -12.28 -20.80
C ASP A 373 -10.68 -10.82 -21.19
N VAL A 374 -10.89 -9.89 -20.26
CA VAL A 374 -10.62 -8.46 -20.40
C VAL A 374 -9.12 -8.18 -20.46
N GLN A 375 -8.75 -7.18 -21.24
CA GLN A 375 -7.37 -6.73 -21.40
C GLN A 375 -7.15 -5.42 -20.64
N PRO A 376 -5.90 -5.09 -20.23
CA PRO A 376 -5.61 -3.82 -19.57
C PRO A 376 -6.11 -2.58 -20.32
N THR A 377 -6.13 -2.64 -21.66
CA THR A 377 -6.63 -1.57 -22.53
C THR A 377 -8.14 -1.38 -22.46
N ASP A 378 -8.92 -2.39 -22.06
CA ASP A 378 -10.39 -2.29 -21.94
C ASP A 378 -10.82 -1.34 -20.82
N PHE A 379 -9.92 -0.98 -19.91
CA PHE A 379 -10.16 -0.01 -18.83
C PHE A 379 -9.72 1.41 -19.16
N THR A 380 -9.14 1.63 -20.35
CA THR A 380 -8.61 2.94 -20.76
C THR A 380 -9.61 3.71 -21.62
N CYS A 381 -9.34 4.99 -21.88
CA CYS A 381 -10.07 5.81 -22.84
C CYS A 381 -9.09 6.55 -23.76
N GLU A 382 -9.61 7.23 -24.79
CA GLU A 382 -8.77 7.91 -25.80
C GLU A 382 -7.88 9.00 -25.19
N TRP A 383 -8.36 9.72 -24.17
CA TRP A 383 -7.62 10.76 -23.47
C TRP A 383 -6.86 10.27 -22.23
N ASN A 384 -6.97 8.99 -21.85
CA ASN A 384 -6.14 8.37 -20.81
C ASN A 384 -5.82 6.90 -21.14
N LYS A 385 -4.75 6.71 -21.93
CA LYS A 385 -4.21 5.39 -22.31
C LYS A 385 -3.22 4.82 -21.29
N SER A 386 -2.82 5.61 -20.30
CA SER A 386 -1.80 5.26 -19.31
C SER A 386 -2.35 4.55 -18.08
N PHE A 387 -3.65 4.66 -17.80
CA PHE A 387 -4.26 4.03 -16.64
C PHE A 387 -4.08 2.50 -16.65
N ARG A 388 -3.80 1.92 -15.47
CA ARG A 388 -3.67 0.48 -15.26
C ARG A 388 -4.38 0.07 -13.97
N PHE A 389 -5.33 -0.85 -14.10
CA PHE A 389 -6.04 -1.42 -12.95
C PHE A 389 -5.09 -2.28 -12.10
N ILE A 390 -4.43 -3.24 -12.74
CA ILE A 390 -3.30 -3.97 -12.14
C ILE A 390 -2.03 -3.14 -12.34
N PRO A 391 -1.33 -2.71 -11.29
CA PRO A 391 -0.13 -1.89 -11.43
C PRO A 391 0.95 -2.58 -12.27
N GLU A 392 1.62 -1.82 -13.13
CA GLU A 392 2.70 -2.30 -14.01
C GLU A 392 4.00 -1.53 -13.72
N TYR A 393 5.14 -2.05 -14.20
CA TYR A 393 6.38 -1.27 -14.19
C TYR A 393 6.49 -0.41 -15.45
N LYS A 394 6.74 0.88 -15.26
CA LYS A 394 7.08 1.83 -16.31
C LYS A 394 8.33 2.60 -15.87
N GLU A 395 9.39 2.56 -16.67
CA GLU A 395 10.66 3.26 -16.39
C GLU A 395 11.18 2.98 -14.96
N ASP A 396 11.25 1.70 -14.59
CA ASP A 396 11.70 1.20 -13.28
C ASP A 396 10.86 1.66 -12.07
N LYS A 397 9.64 2.16 -12.28
CA LYS A 397 8.69 2.50 -11.22
C LYS A 397 7.35 1.83 -11.44
N VAL A 398 6.68 1.48 -10.34
CA VAL A 398 5.29 1.03 -10.41
C VAL A 398 4.41 2.21 -10.89
N THR A 399 3.42 1.95 -11.73
CA THR A 399 2.44 2.96 -12.16
C THR A 399 1.63 3.45 -10.96
N SER A 400 1.63 4.74 -10.64
CA SER A 400 0.75 5.36 -9.62
C SER A 400 -0.62 5.72 -10.19
N ILE A 401 -1.58 6.10 -9.33
CA ILE A 401 -2.89 6.62 -9.75
C ILE A 401 -3.24 7.92 -9.03
N ASN A 402 -3.79 8.87 -9.79
CA ASN A 402 -4.33 10.11 -9.25
C ASN A 402 -5.79 9.97 -8.76
N GLN A 403 -6.38 11.03 -8.21
CA GLN A 403 -7.76 11.01 -7.69
C GLN A 403 -8.82 10.60 -8.71
N VAL A 404 -8.76 11.11 -9.94
CA VAL A 404 -9.66 10.69 -11.03
C VAL A 404 -9.54 9.19 -11.26
N GLU A 405 -8.31 8.70 -11.36
CA GLU A 405 -8.02 7.28 -11.57
C GLU A 405 -8.39 6.39 -10.37
N ARG A 406 -8.43 6.93 -9.15
CA ARG A 406 -8.95 6.24 -7.96
C ARG A 406 -10.45 5.99 -8.06
N VAL A 407 -11.21 6.96 -8.58
CA VAL A 407 -12.63 6.78 -8.87
C VAL A 407 -12.85 5.74 -9.97
N VAL A 408 -12.01 5.74 -11.01
CA VAL A 408 -12.02 4.70 -12.06
C VAL A 408 -11.70 3.32 -11.47
N PHE A 409 -10.68 3.21 -10.62
CA PHE A 409 -10.35 1.96 -9.91
C PHE A 409 -11.53 1.46 -9.09
N TYR A 410 -12.23 2.35 -8.37
CA TYR A 410 -13.45 2.01 -7.64
C TYR A 410 -14.54 1.45 -8.58
N ALA A 411 -14.78 2.11 -9.71
CA ALA A 411 -15.78 1.67 -10.67
C ALA A 411 -15.49 0.29 -11.27
N ILE A 412 -14.20 -0.05 -11.46
CA ILE A 412 -13.78 -1.38 -11.92
C ILE A 412 -13.99 -2.42 -10.82
N CYS A 413 -13.61 -2.13 -9.57
CA CYS A 413 -13.92 -3.00 -8.43
C CYS A 413 -15.42 -3.27 -8.31
N LYS A 414 -16.25 -2.23 -8.47
CA LYS A 414 -17.71 -2.37 -8.47
C LYS A 414 -18.20 -3.31 -9.57
N TYR A 415 -17.65 -3.19 -10.78
CA TYR A 415 -18.03 -4.02 -11.92
C TYR A 415 -17.79 -5.51 -11.63
N PHE A 416 -16.61 -5.85 -11.12
CA PHE A 416 -16.22 -7.24 -10.82
C PHE A 416 -16.77 -7.77 -9.48
N LYS A 417 -17.38 -6.92 -8.64
CA LYS A 417 -18.02 -7.34 -7.39
C LYS A 417 -19.39 -8.01 -7.63
N GLN A 418 -20.08 -7.69 -8.73
CA GLN A 418 -21.38 -8.28 -9.06
C GLN A 418 -21.21 -9.63 -9.76
N ASP A 419 -22.14 -10.56 -9.56
CA ASP A 419 -22.15 -11.86 -10.24
C ASP A 419 -22.16 -11.68 -11.76
N LYS A 420 -21.40 -12.52 -12.48
CA LYS A 420 -21.27 -12.47 -13.95
C LYS A 420 -22.64 -12.56 -14.63
N VAL A 421 -22.93 -11.64 -15.52
CA VAL A 421 -24.12 -11.68 -16.39
C VAL A 421 -23.69 -12.26 -17.73
N GLU A 422 -23.77 -13.58 -17.91
CA GLU A 422 -23.60 -14.36 -19.16
C GLU A 422 -22.39 -14.05 -20.08
N GLU A 423 -21.68 -15.09 -20.52
CA GLU A 423 -20.35 -15.06 -21.18
C GLU A 423 -20.15 -14.11 -22.39
N ASN A 424 -21.20 -13.65 -23.08
CA ASN A 424 -21.09 -12.72 -24.22
C ASN A 424 -21.51 -11.27 -23.90
N THR A 425 -22.24 -11.04 -22.80
CA THR A 425 -22.75 -9.71 -22.42
C THR A 425 -21.66 -8.90 -21.70
N ASP A 426 -20.73 -9.58 -21.02
CA ASP A 426 -19.69 -8.99 -20.14
C ASP A 426 -18.74 -7.98 -20.82
N LYS A 427 -18.36 -8.16 -22.09
CA LYS A 427 -17.45 -7.19 -22.75
C LYS A 427 -18.13 -5.91 -23.19
N GLN A 428 -19.36 -6.01 -23.68
CA GLN A 428 -20.09 -4.83 -24.16
C GLN A 428 -20.58 -3.99 -22.98
N SER A 429 -21.12 -4.62 -21.94
CA SER A 429 -21.52 -3.93 -20.71
C SER A 429 -20.31 -3.24 -20.06
N LEU A 430 -19.13 -3.90 -20.01
CA LEU A 430 -17.90 -3.27 -19.53
C LEU A 430 -17.50 -2.05 -20.37
N LYS A 431 -17.52 -2.14 -21.70
CA LYS A 431 -17.21 -0.99 -22.58
C LYS A 431 -18.14 0.19 -22.34
N ARG A 432 -19.44 -0.08 -22.20
CA ARG A 432 -20.46 0.93 -21.88
C ARG A 432 -20.22 1.54 -20.49
N TRP A 433 -19.93 0.70 -19.50
CA TRP A 433 -19.60 1.13 -18.14
C TRP A 433 -18.38 2.04 -18.12
N MET A 434 -17.28 1.62 -18.75
CA MET A 434 -16.04 2.39 -18.79
C MET A 434 -16.19 3.70 -19.56
N ARG A 435 -16.96 3.73 -20.66
CA ARG A 435 -17.31 4.97 -21.37
C ARG A 435 -17.98 5.97 -20.42
N VAL A 436 -19.05 5.56 -19.75
CA VAL A 436 -19.80 6.43 -18.83
C VAL A 436 -18.90 6.89 -17.68
N VAL A 437 -18.15 5.98 -17.06
CA VAL A 437 -17.24 6.32 -15.95
C VAL A 437 -16.21 7.36 -16.39
N TRP A 438 -15.51 7.15 -17.51
CA TRP A 438 -14.52 8.10 -18.00
C TRP A 438 -15.13 9.45 -18.36
N ASN A 439 -16.31 9.48 -18.99
CA ASN A 439 -16.99 10.74 -19.27
C ASN A 439 -17.32 11.51 -17.98
N LEU A 440 -17.84 10.83 -16.96
CA LEU A 440 -18.18 11.44 -15.67
C LEU A 440 -16.94 12.01 -14.94
N VAL A 441 -15.81 11.31 -14.96
CA VAL A 441 -14.65 11.68 -14.13
C VAL A 441 -13.63 12.57 -14.84
N SER A 442 -13.76 12.79 -16.15
CA SER A 442 -12.79 13.56 -16.96
C SER A 442 -13.18 15.02 -17.17
N VAL A 443 -14.12 15.52 -16.37
CA VAL A 443 -14.56 16.91 -16.43
C VAL A 443 -13.45 17.83 -15.91
N GLU A 444 -13.29 18.99 -16.54
CA GLU A 444 -12.34 20.03 -16.13
C GLU A 444 -13.09 21.32 -15.80
N ASP A 445 -12.50 22.16 -14.97
CA ASP A 445 -13.00 23.52 -14.74
C ASP A 445 -12.57 24.49 -15.84
N SER A 446 -12.97 25.75 -15.71
CA SER A 446 -12.69 26.84 -16.67
C SER A 446 -11.20 27.12 -16.91
N ASP A 447 -10.34 26.67 -15.99
CA ASP A 447 -8.89 26.85 -16.01
C ASP A 447 -8.15 25.54 -16.37
N GLY A 448 -8.87 24.54 -16.87
CA GLY A 448 -8.30 23.28 -17.37
C GLY A 448 -7.78 22.34 -16.30
N GLY A 449 -8.05 22.59 -15.02
CA GLY A 449 -7.75 21.59 -14.00
C GLY A 449 -8.91 20.61 -13.84
N LYS A 450 -8.60 19.38 -13.42
CA LYS A 450 -9.58 18.32 -13.19
C LYS A 450 -10.66 18.73 -12.18
N ALA A 451 -11.90 18.31 -12.36
CA ALA A 451 -12.99 18.58 -11.41
C ALA A 451 -12.90 17.77 -10.10
N ILE A 452 -12.06 16.73 -10.06
CA ILE A 452 -11.82 15.90 -8.88
C ILE A 452 -10.39 16.18 -8.40
N ARG A 453 -10.27 17.06 -7.38
CA ARG A 453 -9.01 17.49 -6.74
C ARG A 453 -8.99 17.26 -5.24
N THR A 454 -10.16 17.00 -4.66
CA THR A 454 -10.33 16.75 -3.23
C THR A 454 -10.94 15.38 -2.95
N VAL A 455 -10.73 14.92 -1.72
CA VAL A 455 -11.39 13.72 -1.18
C VAL A 455 -12.91 13.86 -1.21
N SER A 456 -13.44 15.05 -0.98
CA SER A 456 -14.89 15.31 -1.05
C SER A 456 -15.45 15.08 -2.46
N GLU A 457 -14.75 15.57 -3.49
CA GLU A 457 -15.15 15.36 -4.90
C GLU A 457 -15.02 13.89 -5.32
N MET A 458 -13.98 13.18 -4.84
CA MET A 458 -13.88 11.73 -5.04
C MET A 458 -15.07 11.00 -4.43
N LYS A 459 -15.45 11.33 -3.19
CA LYS A 459 -16.60 10.73 -2.50
C LYS A 459 -17.91 10.98 -3.23
N ASN A 460 -18.14 12.21 -3.70
CA ASN A 460 -19.32 12.55 -4.49
C ASN A 460 -19.38 11.75 -5.79
N SER A 461 -18.25 11.62 -6.49
CA SER A 461 -18.16 10.83 -7.73
C SER A 461 -18.43 9.35 -7.49
N VAL A 462 -17.84 8.79 -6.44
CA VAL A 462 -18.07 7.41 -6.03
C VAL A 462 -19.52 7.17 -5.62
N ALA A 463 -20.17 8.13 -4.94
CA ALA A 463 -21.58 8.01 -4.57
C ALA A 463 -22.50 7.91 -5.80
N ILE A 464 -22.27 8.74 -6.83
CA ILE A 464 -23.02 8.67 -8.10
C ILE A 464 -22.80 7.31 -8.77
N ILE A 465 -21.53 6.92 -8.95
CA ILE A 465 -21.16 5.64 -9.57
C ILE A 465 -21.75 4.46 -8.78
N ASN A 466 -21.79 4.54 -7.45
CA ASN A 466 -22.33 3.49 -6.59
C ASN A 466 -23.84 3.27 -6.77
N ASN A 467 -24.60 4.28 -7.21
CA ASN A 467 -26.04 4.15 -7.45
C ASN A 467 -26.38 3.56 -8.84
N LEU A 468 -25.44 3.55 -9.79
CA LEU A 468 -25.65 3.02 -11.14
C LEU A 468 -25.52 1.50 -11.22
N LYS A 469 -26.13 0.85 -12.21
CA LYS A 469 -25.94 -0.59 -12.47
C LYS A 469 -24.77 -0.80 -13.42
N SER A 470 -23.67 -1.39 -12.95
CA SER A 470 -22.44 -1.49 -13.74
C SER A 470 -22.56 -2.41 -14.96
N HIS A 471 -23.40 -3.44 -14.90
CA HIS A 471 -23.68 -4.35 -16.02
C HIS A 471 -24.79 -3.86 -16.97
N ASP A 472 -25.54 -2.81 -16.59
CA ASP A 472 -26.67 -2.27 -17.36
C ASP A 472 -26.81 -0.76 -17.14
N VAL A 473 -25.73 -0.03 -17.46
CA VAL A 473 -25.57 1.37 -17.08
C VAL A 473 -26.63 2.27 -17.71
N TYR A 474 -26.93 2.10 -19.00
CA TYR A 474 -27.91 2.93 -19.69
C TYR A 474 -29.32 2.78 -19.14
N THR A 475 -29.74 1.56 -18.78
CA THR A 475 -31.05 1.34 -18.15
C THR A 475 -31.12 1.97 -16.76
N SER A 476 -30.04 1.95 -16.00
CA SER A 476 -30.01 2.66 -14.71
C SER A 476 -30.07 4.18 -14.89
N MET A 477 -29.38 4.73 -15.89
CA MET A 477 -29.31 6.18 -16.11
C MET A 477 -30.56 6.78 -16.74
N LYS A 478 -31.24 6.07 -17.67
CA LYS A 478 -32.41 6.64 -18.37
C LYS A 478 -33.57 7.00 -17.43
N ASN A 479 -33.60 6.41 -16.24
CA ASN A 479 -34.62 6.66 -15.22
C ASN A 479 -34.29 7.86 -14.32
N GLU A 480 -33.08 8.42 -14.44
CA GLU A 480 -32.65 9.58 -13.69
C GLU A 480 -33.14 10.88 -14.36
N SER A 481 -33.19 11.97 -13.58
CA SER A 481 -33.53 13.29 -14.12
C SER A 481 -32.32 13.90 -14.84
N ASP A 482 -32.54 14.41 -16.05
CA ASP A 482 -31.62 15.23 -16.85
C ASP A 482 -31.86 16.74 -16.69
N GLU A 483 -32.78 17.14 -15.80
CA GLU A 483 -33.00 18.54 -15.46
C GLU A 483 -31.86 19.08 -14.59
N TYR A 484 -31.43 20.30 -14.89
CA TYR A 484 -30.38 20.99 -14.14
C TYR A 484 -30.94 21.62 -12.87
N GLY A 485 -30.29 21.33 -11.75
CA GLY A 485 -30.49 22.04 -10.49
C GLY A 485 -29.75 23.40 -10.47
N GLU A 486 -30.21 24.31 -9.61
CA GLU A 486 -29.55 25.62 -9.41
C GLU A 486 -28.11 25.50 -8.91
N ASN A 487 -27.80 24.45 -8.13
CA ASN A 487 -26.50 24.23 -7.50
C ASN A 487 -25.72 23.05 -8.10
N ASP A 488 -26.02 22.64 -9.33
CA ASP A 488 -25.32 21.53 -9.99
C ASP A 488 -23.85 21.89 -10.25
N ASN A 489 -22.94 21.11 -9.64
CA ASN A 489 -21.51 21.18 -9.91
C ASN A 489 -21.16 20.57 -11.28
N LEU A 490 -19.90 20.69 -11.70
CA LEU A 490 -19.43 20.22 -13.00
C LEU A 490 -19.70 18.72 -13.23
N LEU A 491 -19.49 17.90 -12.20
CA LEU A 491 -19.78 16.47 -12.23
C LEU A 491 -21.27 16.19 -12.45
N MET A 492 -22.15 16.89 -11.72
CA MET A 492 -23.60 16.72 -11.88
C MET A 492 -24.05 17.14 -13.29
N LYS A 493 -23.49 18.24 -13.83
CA LYS A 493 -23.79 18.66 -15.21
C LYS A 493 -23.42 17.58 -16.23
N GLN A 494 -22.25 16.96 -16.09
CA GLN A 494 -21.85 15.84 -16.93
C GLN A 494 -22.75 14.63 -16.73
N PHE A 495 -23.18 14.36 -15.49
CA PHE A 495 -24.15 13.29 -15.22
C PHE A 495 -25.47 13.52 -15.96
N LYS A 496 -26.01 14.75 -15.97
CA LYS A 496 -27.21 15.10 -16.75
C LYS A 496 -27.02 14.88 -18.25
N GLU A 497 -25.84 15.21 -18.78
CA GLU A 497 -25.48 14.92 -20.18
C GLU A 497 -25.51 13.41 -20.47
N GLU A 498 -24.90 12.59 -19.62
CA GLU A 498 -24.92 11.13 -19.79
C GLU A 498 -26.32 10.53 -19.63
N VAL A 499 -27.17 11.10 -18.75
CA VAL A 499 -28.58 10.70 -18.62
C VAL A 499 -29.33 10.97 -19.93
N PHE A 500 -29.17 12.16 -20.52
CA PHE A 500 -29.79 12.49 -21.81
C PHE A 500 -29.31 11.54 -22.93
N LYS A 501 -28.00 11.29 -23.00
CA LYS A 501 -27.44 10.31 -23.96
C LYS A 501 -28.02 8.91 -23.76
N ALA A 502 -28.13 8.45 -22.51
CA ALA A 502 -28.70 7.14 -22.19
C ALA A 502 -30.17 7.01 -22.61
N LYS A 503 -30.97 8.07 -22.44
CA LYS A 503 -32.36 8.14 -22.96
C LYS A 503 -32.38 7.99 -24.48
N LYS A 504 -31.53 8.72 -25.21
CA LYS A 504 -31.47 8.66 -26.67
C LYS A 504 -30.93 7.33 -27.21
N ILE A 505 -29.94 6.74 -26.58
CA ILE A 505 -29.47 5.38 -26.91
C ILE A 505 -30.58 4.35 -26.69
N SER A 506 -31.38 4.50 -25.64
CA SER A 506 -32.52 3.60 -25.36
C SER A 506 -33.65 3.74 -26.38
N GLU A 507 -33.82 4.92 -26.98
CA GLU A 507 -34.79 5.18 -28.06
C GLU A 507 -34.28 4.63 -29.41
N ASP A 508 -33.00 4.87 -29.74
CA ASP A 508 -32.34 4.39 -30.95
C ASP A 508 -30.85 4.08 -30.69
N ASN A 509 -30.48 2.80 -30.80
CA ASN A 509 -29.11 2.33 -30.58
C ASN A 509 -28.08 2.95 -31.54
N ASN A 510 -28.48 3.51 -32.68
CA ASN A 510 -27.55 4.18 -33.59
C ASN A 510 -26.88 5.40 -32.95
N TRP A 511 -27.51 6.00 -31.93
CA TRP A 511 -26.93 7.12 -31.19
C TRP A 511 -25.65 6.77 -30.44
N GLU A 512 -25.50 5.52 -30.00
CA GLU A 512 -24.33 5.10 -29.21
C GLU A 512 -23.02 5.37 -29.97
N ASN A 513 -22.95 4.94 -31.24
CA ASN A 513 -21.76 5.15 -32.05
C ASN A 513 -21.54 6.63 -32.39
N LYS A 514 -22.62 7.39 -32.66
CA LYS A 514 -22.52 8.83 -32.94
C LYS A 514 -21.97 9.62 -31.75
N PHE A 515 -22.42 9.29 -30.54
CA PHE A 515 -21.89 9.91 -29.32
C PHE A 515 -20.44 9.50 -29.08
N ILE A 516 -20.09 8.21 -29.22
CA ILE A 516 -18.70 7.76 -29.08
C ILE A 516 -17.78 8.49 -30.07
N ASP A 517 -18.22 8.67 -31.32
CA ASP A 517 -17.45 9.35 -32.35
C ASP A 517 -17.25 10.84 -32.03
N ALA A 518 -18.26 11.51 -31.50
CA ALA A 518 -18.14 12.89 -31.03
C ALA A 518 -17.26 13.01 -29.79
N GLU A 519 -17.42 12.12 -28.80
CA GLU A 519 -16.72 12.18 -27.51
C GLU A 519 -15.20 12.04 -27.64
N LYS A 520 -14.73 11.23 -28.59
CA LYS A 520 -13.30 11.01 -28.86
C LYS A 520 -12.67 12.07 -29.75
N HIS A 521 -13.45 13.01 -30.29
CA HIS A 521 -12.96 14.00 -31.25
C HIS A 521 -12.31 15.19 -30.56
N ALA A 522 -11.21 15.66 -31.16
CA ALA A 522 -10.49 16.84 -30.73
C ALA A 522 -10.13 16.76 -29.24
N PHE A 523 -10.59 17.73 -28.46
CA PHE A 523 -10.35 17.87 -27.03
C PHE A 523 -11.63 17.68 -26.20
N PHE A 524 -12.70 17.13 -26.77
CA PHE A 524 -14.00 17.07 -26.08
C PHE A 524 -13.98 16.16 -24.85
N ASN A 525 -13.21 15.07 -24.91
CA ASN A 525 -12.96 14.16 -23.78
C ASN A 525 -14.25 13.74 -23.05
N GLY A 526 -15.25 13.28 -23.83
CA GLY A 526 -16.55 12.85 -23.28
C GLY A 526 -17.60 13.95 -23.11
N CYS A 527 -17.20 15.22 -23.09
CA CYS A 527 -18.08 16.38 -22.86
C CYS A 527 -18.57 16.95 -24.20
N ILE A 528 -19.80 16.63 -24.60
CA ILE A 528 -20.38 17.03 -25.89
C ILE A 528 -21.72 17.77 -25.76
N CYS A 529 -22.04 18.31 -24.57
CA CYS A 529 -23.30 19.03 -24.31
C CYS A 529 -23.63 20.12 -25.35
N PHE A 530 -22.64 20.83 -25.89
CA PHE A 530 -22.85 21.88 -26.90
C PHE A 530 -23.46 21.36 -28.21
N LEU A 531 -23.27 20.06 -28.52
CA LEU A 531 -23.91 19.39 -29.65
C LEU A 531 -25.36 19.00 -29.35
N LEU A 532 -25.73 18.93 -28.08
CA LEU A 532 -26.99 18.35 -27.58
C LEU A 532 -27.94 19.41 -26.99
N ARG A 533 -27.59 20.69 -27.07
CA ARG A 533 -28.41 21.80 -26.55
C ARG A 533 -28.85 22.74 -27.64
N ASP A 534 -29.95 23.45 -27.46
CA ASP A 534 -30.35 24.56 -28.32
C ASP A 534 -29.78 25.91 -27.84
N GLU A 535 -30.27 27.01 -28.43
CA GLU A 535 -29.86 28.39 -28.12
C GLU A 535 -30.30 28.83 -26.72
N ASP A 536 -31.35 28.22 -26.17
CA ASP A 536 -31.87 28.49 -24.83
C ASP A 536 -31.21 27.58 -23.76
N GLY A 537 -30.29 26.72 -24.18
CA GLY A 537 -29.59 25.76 -23.30
C GLY A 537 -30.42 24.52 -22.95
N SER A 538 -31.56 24.31 -23.60
CA SER A 538 -32.43 23.14 -23.43
C SER A 538 -31.93 21.95 -24.25
N TRP A 539 -32.22 20.73 -23.80
CA TRP A 539 -31.82 19.52 -24.52
C TRP A 539 -32.51 19.40 -25.88
N ARG A 540 -31.73 19.30 -26.96
CA ARG A 540 -32.23 19.17 -28.33
C ARG A 540 -31.29 18.36 -29.20
N ILE A 541 -31.81 17.27 -29.77
CA ILE A 541 -31.04 16.32 -30.58
C ILE A 541 -31.09 16.63 -32.09
N ASP A 542 -32.13 17.32 -32.56
CA ASP A 542 -32.38 17.55 -34.00
C ASP A 542 -31.24 18.30 -34.70
N ASP A 543 -30.53 19.15 -33.96
CA ASP A 543 -29.41 19.94 -34.47
C ASP A 543 -28.07 19.21 -34.45
N PHE A 544 -28.01 17.99 -33.91
CA PHE A 544 -26.77 17.27 -33.65
C PHE A 544 -25.92 17.14 -34.91
N GLU A 545 -26.48 16.61 -36.01
CA GLU A 545 -25.72 16.36 -37.25
C GLU A 545 -25.09 17.64 -37.80
N ARG A 546 -25.87 18.73 -37.86
CA ARG A 546 -25.38 20.03 -38.33
C ARG A 546 -24.28 20.58 -37.43
N LYS A 547 -24.46 20.47 -36.10
CA LYS A 547 -23.47 20.95 -35.13
C LYS A 547 -22.21 20.10 -35.16
N TRP A 548 -22.35 18.80 -35.35
CA TRP A 548 -21.28 17.83 -35.42
C TRP A 548 -20.42 18.04 -36.68
N ASP A 549 -21.04 18.17 -37.86
CA ASP A 549 -20.36 18.50 -39.12
C ASP A 549 -19.52 19.79 -39.00
N ASN A 550 -20.02 20.77 -38.27
CA ASN A 550 -19.31 22.02 -38.01
C ASN A 550 -18.18 21.83 -37.00
N ALA A 551 -18.42 21.11 -35.91
CA ALA A 551 -17.40 20.81 -34.90
C ALA A 551 -16.19 20.08 -35.51
N GLN A 552 -16.42 19.15 -36.42
CA GLN A 552 -15.34 18.44 -37.14
C GLN A 552 -14.50 19.36 -38.03
N LYS A 553 -15.09 20.41 -38.61
CA LYS A 553 -14.37 21.42 -39.41
C LYS A 553 -13.62 22.41 -38.52
N PHE A 554 -14.22 22.77 -37.39
CA PHE A 554 -13.74 23.83 -36.52
C PHE A 554 -12.63 23.37 -35.57
N PHE A 555 -12.65 22.11 -35.12
CA PHE A 555 -11.79 21.65 -34.03
C PHE A 555 -10.98 20.40 -34.36
N ASP A 556 -9.74 20.39 -33.89
CA ASP A 556 -8.82 19.24 -33.86
C ASP A 556 -8.19 19.09 -32.46
N ASN A 557 -7.25 18.15 -32.29
CA ASN A 557 -6.63 17.86 -30.99
C ASN A 557 -5.83 19.03 -30.39
N GLU A 558 -5.44 20.02 -31.21
CA GLU A 558 -4.66 21.19 -30.79
C GLU A 558 -5.54 22.42 -30.50
N GLY A 559 -6.80 22.41 -30.91
CA GLY A 559 -7.72 23.53 -30.71
C GLY A 559 -8.55 23.83 -31.95
N VAL A 560 -8.61 25.10 -32.33
CA VAL A 560 -9.25 25.53 -33.58
C VAL A 560 -8.36 25.16 -34.77
N THR A 561 -8.95 24.49 -35.76
CA THR A 561 -8.22 24.08 -36.97
C THR A 561 -7.58 25.27 -37.69
N LYS A 562 -6.49 25.01 -38.41
CA LYS A 562 -5.70 26.04 -39.11
C LYS A 562 -6.55 26.93 -40.02
N GLU A 563 -7.53 26.36 -40.72
CA GLU A 563 -8.42 27.11 -41.63
C GLU A 563 -9.21 28.22 -40.92
N TYR A 564 -9.60 27.94 -39.66
CA TYR A 564 -10.50 28.77 -38.86
C TYR A 564 -9.76 29.62 -37.81
N SER A 565 -8.52 29.27 -37.47
CA SER A 565 -7.64 30.11 -36.65
C SER A 565 -6.94 31.20 -37.44
N ILE A 566 -6.68 31.02 -38.74
CA ILE A 566 -6.17 32.10 -39.62
C ILE A 566 -7.15 33.28 -39.59
N ASN A 567 -6.61 34.48 -39.32
CA ASN A 567 -7.39 35.72 -39.16
C ASN A 567 -8.47 35.65 -38.07
N ALA A 568 -8.37 34.68 -37.16
CA ALA A 568 -9.31 34.44 -36.08
C ALA A 568 -10.77 34.29 -36.53
N LYS A 569 -11.02 33.64 -37.68
CA LYS A 569 -12.37 33.54 -38.27
C LYS A 569 -13.42 33.05 -37.27
N LEU A 570 -13.16 31.92 -36.63
CA LEU A 570 -14.12 31.31 -35.70
C LEU A 570 -14.28 32.13 -34.42
N LEU A 571 -13.18 32.65 -33.87
CA LEU A 571 -13.22 33.51 -32.69
C LEU A 571 -13.97 34.82 -32.96
N LYS A 572 -13.79 35.43 -34.14
CA LYS A 572 -14.55 36.62 -34.56
C LYS A 572 -16.03 36.32 -34.68
N ALA A 573 -16.40 35.18 -35.28
CA ALA A 573 -17.79 34.76 -35.38
C ALA A 573 -18.39 34.57 -33.98
N PHE A 574 -17.68 33.89 -33.07
CA PHE A 574 -18.10 33.74 -31.68
C PHE A 574 -18.30 35.09 -30.97
N LEU A 575 -17.31 35.98 -31.02
CA LEU A 575 -17.39 37.31 -30.39
C LEU A 575 -18.51 38.18 -30.97
N TYR A 576 -18.79 38.04 -32.26
CA TYR A 576 -19.92 38.70 -32.91
C TYR A 576 -21.26 38.23 -32.34
N HIS A 577 -21.43 36.92 -32.12
CA HIS A 577 -22.65 36.34 -31.56
C HIS A 577 -22.79 36.52 -30.04
N LEU A 578 -21.68 36.55 -29.29
CA LEU A 578 -21.70 36.75 -27.84
C LEU A 578 -22.24 38.13 -27.45
N GLY A 579 -21.99 39.15 -28.27
CA GLY A 579 -22.37 40.53 -28.00
C GLY A 579 -21.39 41.25 -27.06
N LYS A 580 -21.33 42.59 -27.19
CA LYS A 580 -20.29 43.43 -26.55
C LYS A 580 -20.42 43.53 -25.02
N GLU A 581 -21.64 43.46 -24.49
CA GLU A 581 -21.92 43.58 -23.05
C GLU A 581 -21.63 42.27 -22.30
N LYS A 582 -22.08 41.11 -22.81
CA LYS A 582 -21.76 39.79 -22.24
C LYS A 582 -20.26 39.47 -22.25
N ALA A 583 -19.56 39.88 -23.31
CA ALA A 583 -18.10 39.73 -23.40
C ALA A 583 -17.33 40.57 -22.35
N MET A 584 -17.94 41.65 -21.83
CA MET A 584 -17.35 42.52 -20.79
C MET A 584 -17.82 42.14 -19.37
N GLU A 585 -19.02 41.58 -19.21
CA GLU A 585 -19.54 41.12 -17.91
C GLU A 585 -18.86 39.84 -17.40
N GLU A 586 -18.38 38.96 -18.28
CA GLU A 586 -17.60 37.76 -17.93
C GLU A 586 -16.12 38.04 -17.56
N ASN A 587 -15.87 39.17 -16.88
CA ASN A 587 -14.58 39.68 -16.43
C ASN A 587 -13.52 38.59 -16.15
N ASN A 588 -12.40 38.65 -16.91
CA ASN A 588 -11.08 38.03 -16.68
C ASN A 588 -10.61 36.90 -17.61
N PHE A 589 -11.36 36.51 -18.66
CA PHE A 589 -10.90 35.45 -19.57
C PHE A 589 -10.26 35.98 -20.86
N ILE A 590 -9.08 35.43 -21.21
CA ILE A 590 -8.46 35.60 -22.51
C ILE A 590 -9.07 34.56 -23.45
N PHE A 591 -9.69 35.01 -24.55
CA PHE A 591 -10.17 34.13 -25.61
C PHE A 591 -9.14 34.02 -26.73
N ASP A 592 -8.72 32.80 -27.04
CA ASP A 592 -7.79 32.48 -28.13
C ASP A 592 -8.23 31.24 -28.93
N HIS A 593 -7.31 30.65 -29.68
CA HIS A 593 -7.55 29.46 -30.52
C HIS A 593 -7.20 28.14 -29.85
N THR A 594 -6.76 28.18 -28.59
CA THR A 594 -6.31 26.98 -27.88
C THR A 594 -7.49 26.09 -27.51
N LYS A 595 -7.21 24.79 -27.41
CA LYS A 595 -8.18 23.83 -26.89
C LYS A 595 -8.70 24.20 -25.50
N GLU A 596 -7.87 24.76 -24.63
CA GLU A 596 -8.26 25.11 -23.25
C GLU A 596 -9.35 26.18 -23.25
N THR A 597 -9.16 27.27 -24.01
CA THR A 597 -10.18 28.31 -24.17
C THR A 597 -11.47 27.73 -24.71
N TRP A 598 -11.41 27.01 -25.84
CA TRP A 598 -12.62 26.53 -26.51
C TRP A 598 -13.36 25.48 -25.70
N ARG A 599 -12.64 24.52 -25.13
CA ARG A 599 -13.23 23.48 -24.29
C ARG A 599 -13.88 24.08 -23.05
N ASN A 600 -13.07 24.75 -22.23
CA ASN A 600 -13.40 24.98 -20.83
C ASN A 600 -14.16 26.30 -20.62
N ARG A 601 -14.02 27.26 -21.52
CA ARG A 601 -14.63 28.59 -21.39
C ARG A 601 -15.78 28.84 -22.35
N ILE A 602 -15.82 28.13 -23.48
CA ILE A 602 -16.82 28.36 -24.54
C ILE A 602 -17.78 27.18 -24.67
N LEU A 603 -17.30 25.98 -25.00
CA LEU A 603 -18.16 24.86 -25.38
C LEU A 603 -18.84 24.17 -24.19
N ILE A 604 -18.14 24.06 -23.04
CA ILE A 604 -18.67 23.37 -21.86
C ILE A 604 -19.36 24.34 -20.88
N ARG A 605 -19.22 25.65 -21.11
CA ARG A 605 -19.86 26.69 -20.29
C ARG A 605 -21.34 26.83 -20.68
N LYS A 606 -22.19 27.12 -19.68
CA LYS A 606 -23.63 27.30 -19.87
C LYS A 606 -23.92 28.47 -20.81
#